data_AF-Q2QLM2-F1
#
_entry.id   AF-Q2QLM2-F1
#
_cell.length_a   1.000
_cell.length_b   1.000
_cell.length_c   1.000
_cell.angle_alpha   90.00
_cell.angle_beta   90.00
_cell.angle_gamma   90.00
#
_symmetry.space_group_name_H-M   'P 1'
#
loop_
_entity.id
_entity.type
_entity.pdbx_description
1 polymer ?
#
loop_
_entity_poly.entity_id
_entity_poly.type
_entity_poly.pdbx_seq_one_letter_code
_entity_poly.pdbx_strand_id
1 'polypeptide(L)'
;MADGDRQEAEAPVAGIKRVKEEEATASPSGGEKKKILPNWRKSSIPCEGSEILKKKKEAIAARPLWVSRDVPGAMECWIEEREKALAEEEADIASGKKKRKKVVKYKMPNEVIQQMMRYPYTYPECTEEELARRSASNRQLHRLRMFIDGKMFAYEQTLIDQYLKHGYAFDEAEISDEEEEEEEEQK
;
A
#
# COMPACT_ATOMS: atom_id res chain seq x y z
N MET A 1 35.26 -5.76 -43.21
CA MET A 1 34.67 -4.65 -42.43
C MET A 1 34.37 -5.23 -41.06
N ALA A 2 35.14 -4.83 -40.06
CA ALA A 2 35.09 -5.38 -38.71
C ALA A 2 34.08 -4.57 -37.89
N ASP A 3 32.87 -5.09 -37.73
CA ASP A 3 31.91 -4.54 -36.79
C ASP A 3 32.17 -5.20 -35.43
N GLY A 4 32.99 -4.50 -34.65
CA GLY A 4 33.42 -4.90 -33.32
C GLY A 4 32.30 -4.80 -32.29
N ASP A 5 32.26 -5.83 -31.45
CA ASP A 5 31.98 -5.80 -30.01
C ASP A 5 31.11 -4.65 -29.49
N ARG A 6 29.83 -4.96 -29.31
CA ARG A 6 29.04 -4.39 -28.22
C ARG A 6 28.56 -5.52 -27.32
N GLN A 7 29.47 -6.02 -26.50
CA GLN A 7 29.15 -6.80 -25.30
C GLN A 7 28.48 -5.85 -24.29
N GLU A 8 27.14 -5.80 -24.29
CA GLU A 8 26.43 -5.20 -23.17
C GLU A 8 26.49 -6.18 -21.99
N ALA A 9 27.19 -5.72 -20.95
CA ALA A 9 27.43 -6.42 -19.72
C ALA A 9 26.11 -6.82 -19.04
N GLU A 10 25.84 -8.13 -18.97
CA GLU A 10 24.81 -8.68 -18.09
C GLU A 10 25.25 -8.47 -16.64
N ALA A 11 24.70 -7.45 -15.98
CA ALA A 11 24.79 -7.31 -14.54
C ALA A 11 23.95 -8.42 -13.88
N PRO A 12 24.53 -9.21 -12.96
CA PRO A 12 23.89 -10.39 -12.42
C PRO A 12 22.72 -10.00 -11.53
N VAL A 13 21.51 -10.42 -11.92
CA VAL A 13 20.31 -10.34 -11.08
C VAL A 13 20.58 -11.22 -9.85
N ALA A 14 20.89 -10.55 -8.75
CA ALA A 14 21.14 -11.15 -7.44
C ALA A 14 19.98 -12.10 -7.09
N GLY A 15 20.33 -13.38 -6.94
CA GLY A 15 19.41 -14.45 -6.63
C GLY A 15 18.61 -14.15 -5.37
N ILE A 16 17.33 -13.82 -5.55
CA ILE A 16 16.33 -13.95 -4.50
C ILE A 16 16.18 -15.45 -4.26
N LYS A 17 16.86 -15.93 -3.23
CA LYS A 17 16.75 -17.29 -2.70
C LYS A 17 15.26 -17.59 -2.49
N ARG A 18 14.67 -18.39 -3.39
CA ARG A 18 13.40 -19.06 -3.11
C ARG A 18 13.68 -20.02 -1.97
N VAL A 19 13.27 -19.61 -0.78
CA VAL A 19 13.23 -20.47 0.39
C VAL A 19 12.30 -21.63 0.01
N LYS A 20 12.91 -22.81 -0.12
CA LYS A 20 12.24 -24.06 -0.36
C LYS A 20 11.32 -24.31 0.82
N GLU A 21 10.02 -24.22 0.55
CA GLU A 21 8.93 -24.52 1.45
C GLU A 21 9.02 -26.01 1.78
N GLU A 22 9.71 -26.34 2.87
CA GLU A 22 9.67 -27.67 3.44
C GLU A 22 8.33 -27.85 4.15
N GLU A 23 7.59 -28.83 3.64
CA GLU A 23 6.33 -29.36 4.11
C GLU A 23 6.49 -29.89 5.55
N ALA A 24 6.31 -29.00 6.53
CA ALA A 24 6.28 -29.37 7.93
C ALA A 24 4.85 -29.74 8.33
N THR A 25 4.65 -31.05 8.35
CA THR A 25 3.56 -31.82 8.94
C THR A 25 2.88 -31.18 10.15
N ALA A 26 1.54 -31.20 10.10
CA ALA A 26 0.62 -30.77 11.13
C ALA A 26 0.98 -31.27 12.54
N SER A 27 0.94 -30.36 13.50
CA SER A 27 0.69 -30.67 14.91
C SER A 27 -0.18 -29.55 15.49
N PRO A 28 -1.37 -29.86 16.05
CA PRO A 28 -2.29 -28.87 16.56
C PRO A 28 -1.89 -28.49 17.98
N SER A 29 -1.41 -27.26 18.17
CA SER A 29 -1.17 -26.68 19.49
C SER A 29 -2.02 -25.44 19.63
N GLY A 30 -3.15 -25.59 20.33
CA GLY A 30 -4.04 -24.51 20.76
C GLY A 30 -3.39 -23.65 21.84
N GLY A 31 -2.36 -22.89 21.46
CA GLY A 31 -1.90 -21.74 22.23
C GLY A 31 -2.65 -20.51 21.73
N GLU A 32 -3.38 -19.83 22.62
CA GLU A 32 -3.82 -18.45 22.41
C GLU A 32 -2.66 -17.65 21.84
N LYS A 33 -2.68 -17.43 20.53
CA LYS A 33 -1.77 -16.49 19.90
C LYS A 33 -2.24 -15.13 20.41
N LYS A 34 -1.69 -14.69 21.55
CA LYS A 34 -1.77 -13.28 21.96
C LYS A 34 -1.44 -12.47 20.71
N LYS A 35 -2.43 -11.78 20.15
CA LYS A 35 -2.24 -10.97 18.96
C LYS A 35 -1.18 -9.94 19.37
N ILE A 36 0.03 -10.11 18.84
CA ILE A 36 1.12 -9.17 19.12
C ILE A 36 0.70 -7.86 18.47
N LEU A 37 0.14 -6.96 19.27
CA LEU A 37 -0.28 -5.66 18.80
C LEU A 37 0.96 -4.90 18.29
N PRO A 38 0.85 -4.19 17.16
CA PRO A 38 1.94 -3.39 16.65
C PRO A 38 2.40 -2.37 17.70
N ASN A 39 3.73 -2.20 17.85
CA ASN A 39 4.30 -1.33 18.89
C ASN A 39 3.78 0.13 18.82
N TRP A 40 3.41 0.62 17.63
CA TRP A 40 2.89 1.97 17.44
C TRP A 40 1.57 2.23 18.19
N ARG A 41 0.79 1.18 18.52
CA ARG A 41 -0.48 1.32 19.25
C ARG A 41 -0.31 1.92 20.63
N LYS A 42 0.76 1.56 21.34
CA LYS A 42 1.08 2.07 22.69
C LYS A 42 1.25 3.59 22.73
N SER A 43 1.60 4.19 21.60
CA SER A 43 1.82 5.63 21.42
C SER A 43 0.77 6.29 20.52
N SER A 44 -0.32 5.58 20.20
CA SER A 44 -1.36 6.09 19.32
C SER A 44 -2.27 7.08 20.04
N ILE A 45 -2.75 8.08 19.31
CA ILE A 45 -3.59 9.17 19.81
C ILE A 45 -4.90 9.13 19.02
N PRO A 46 -6.08 9.10 19.66
CA PRO A 46 -7.35 9.22 18.95
C PRO A 46 -7.41 10.46 18.04
N CYS A 47 -7.93 10.31 16.83
CA CYS A 47 -8.18 11.42 15.90
C CYS A 47 -9.45 11.18 15.07
N GLU A 48 -9.94 12.21 14.40
CA GLU A 48 -11.14 12.13 13.55
C GLU A 48 -10.87 11.47 12.19
N GLY A 49 -9.60 11.22 11.87
CA GLY A 49 -9.15 10.82 10.54
C GLY A 49 -9.03 12.00 9.58
N SER A 50 -8.07 11.92 8.68
CA SER A 50 -7.78 12.95 7.68
C SER A 50 -7.60 12.33 6.29
N GLU A 51 -7.20 13.15 5.32
CA GLU A 51 -6.87 12.70 3.97
C GLU A 51 -5.79 11.61 3.94
N ILE A 52 -4.93 11.52 4.97
CA ILE A 52 -3.88 10.50 5.07
C ILE A 52 -4.49 9.11 5.08
N LEU A 53 -5.46 8.85 5.97
CA LEU A 53 -6.10 7.55 6.08
C LEU A 53 -6.79 7.16 4.75
N LYS A 54 -7.46 8.12 4.11
CA LYS A 54 -8.11 7.88 2.81
C LYS A 54 -7.08 7.47 1.74
N LYS A 55 -6.01 8.24 1.58
CA LYS A 55 -4.95 7.96 0.60
C LYS A 55 -4.23 6.65 0.92
N LYS A 56 -3.97 6.37 2.19
CA LYS A 56 -3.39 5.11 2.66
C LYS A 56 -4.25 3.91 2.28
N LYS A 57 -5.55 3.98 2.57
CA LYS A 57 -6.51 2.93 2.21
C LYS A 57 -6.53 2.69 0.70
N GLU A 58 -6.60 3.74 -0.10
CA GLU A 58 -6.57 3.64 -1.57
C GLU A 58 -5.26 3.02 -2.07
N ALA A 59 -4.11 3.45 -1.53
CA ALA A 59 -2.80 2.96 -1.91
C ALA A 59 -2.60 1.47 -1.58
N ILE A 60 -2.96 1.06 -0.36
CA ILE A 60 -2.92 -0.35 0.06
C ILE A 60 -3.88 -1.18 -0.78
N ALA A 61 -5.07 -0.66 -1.07
CA ALA A 61 -6.08 -1.32 -1.88
C ALA A 61 -5.70 -1.50 -3.34
N ALA A 62 -4.87 -0.61 -3.89
CA ALA A 62 -4.40 -0.70 -5.27
C ALA A 62 -3.26 -1.72 -5.43
N ARG A 63 -2.51 -2.01 -4.37
CA ARG A 63 -1.35 -2.92 -4.42
C ARG A 63 -1.65 -4.32 -4.98
N PRO A 64 -2.78 -4.98 -4.67
CA PRO A 64 -3.15 -6.27 -5.26
C PRO A 64 -3.35 -6.25 -6.77
N LEU A 65 -3.55 -5.07 -7.40
CA LEU A 65 -3.67 -4.97 -8.86
C LEU A 65 -2.42 -5.47 -9.61
N TRP A 66 -1.26 -5.53 -8.95
CA TRP A 66 -0.07 -6.16 -9.50
C TRP A 66 -0.27 -7.63 -9.89
N VAL A 67 -1.15 -8.34 -9.18
CA VAL A 67 -1.48 -9.74 -9.47
C VAL A 67 -2.32 -9.85 -10.74
N SER A 68 -3.21 -8.87 -10.96
CA SER A 68 -4.10 -8.82 -12.13
C SER A 68 -3.50 -8.03 -13.29
N ARG A 69 -2.17 -7.85 -13.34
CA ARG A 69 -1.52 -6.98 -14.33
C ARG A 69 -1.74 -7.39 -15.78
N ASP A 70 -1.95 -8.69 -15.99
CA ASP A 70 -2.13 -9.30 -17.31
C ASP A 70 -3.61 -9.40 -17.70
N VAL A 71 -4.54 -8.95 -16.84
CA VAL A 71 -5.99 -8.97 -17.08
C VAL A 71 -6.43 -7.62 -17.66
N PRO A 72 -6.86 -7.56 -18.94
CA PRO A 72 -7.38 -6.33 -19.53
C PRO A 72 -8.60 -5.82 -18.76
N GLY A 73 -8.67 -4.50 -18.53
CA GLY A 73 -9.80 -3.90 -17.81
C GLY A 73 -9.72 -4.03 -16.28
N ALA A 74 -8.72 -4.73 -15.72
CA ALA A 74 -8.67 -4.99 -14.28
C ALA A 74 -8.57 -3.71 -13.43
N MET A 75 -7.88 -2.69 -13.94
CA MET A 75 -7.78 -1.39 -13.27
C MET A 75 -9.13 -0.69 -13.27
N GLU A 76 -9.83 -0.68 -14.41
CA GLU A 76 -11.15 -0.07 -14.57
C GLU A 76 -12.20 -0.78 -13.71
N CYS A 77 -12.23 -2.11 -13.70
CA CYS A 77 -13.08 -2.90 -12.81
C CYS A 77 -12.79 -2.61 -11.34
N TRP A 78 -11.52 -2.47 -10.96
CA TRP A 78 -11.16 -2.13 -9.58
C TRP A 78 -11.62 -0.73 -9.18
N ILE A 79 -11.53 0.26 -10.08
CA ILE A 79 -12.02 1.62 -9.82
C ILE A 79 -13.52 1.57 -9.54
N GLU A 80 -14.29 0.90 -10.40
CA GLU A 80 -15.74 0.74 -10.25
C GLU A 80 -16.10 0.00 -8.95
N GLU A 81 -15.44 -1.12 -8.66
CA GLU A 81 -15.65 -1.89 -7.43
C GLU A 81 -15.32 -1.04 -6.19
N ARG A 82 -14.30 -0.18 -6.26
CA ARG A 82 -13.91 0.69 -5.16
C ARG A 82 -14.93 1.78 -4.90
N GLU A 83 -15.41 2.44 -5.94
CA GLU A 83 -16.46 3.46 -5.82
C GLU A 83 -17.74 2.84 -5.24
N LYS A 84 -18.11 1.65 -5.71
CA LYS A 84 -19.25 0.90 -5.18
C LYS A 84 -19.07 0.52 -3.72
N ALA A 85 -17.90 -0.01 -3.34
CA ALA A 85 -17.63 -0.42 -1.96
C ALA A 85 -17.63 0.77 -0.99
N LEU A 86 -17.11 1.92 -1.41
CA LEU A 86 -17.15 3.16 -0.62
C LEU A 86 -18.58 3.68 -0.46
N ALA A 87 -19.38 3.67 -1.53
CA ALA A 87 -20.79 4.06 -1.47
C ALA A 87 -21.61 3.11 -0.58
N GLU A 88 -21.34 1.81 -0.64
CA GLU A 88 -21.98 0.81 0.22
C GLU A 88 -21.57 0.97 1.69
N GLU A 89 -20.29 1.22 1.96
CA GLU A 89 -19.79 1.51 3.31
C GLU A 89 -20.46 2.78 3.88
N GLU A 90 -20.56 3.85 3.09
CA GLU A 90 -21.23 5.08 3.50
C GLU A 90 -22.73 4.85 3.75
N ALA A 91 -23.41 4.08 2.89
CA ALA A 91 -24.82 3.73 3.06
C ALA A 91 -25.06 2.85 4.30
N ASP A 92 -24.17 1.91 4.59
CA ASP A 92 -24.24 1.06 5.78
C ASP A 92 -23.99 1.86 7.06
N ILE A 93 -23.07 2.84 7.02
CA ILE A 93 -22.86 3.77 8.14
C ILE A 93 -24.08 4.66 8.34
N ALA A 94 -24.65 5.22 7.26
CA ALA A 94 -25.82 6.08 7.31
C ALA A 94 -27.08 5.34 7.80
N SER A 95 -27.22 4.06 7.46
CA SER A 95 -28.32 3.21 7.93
C SER A 95 -28.09 2.61 9.31
N GLY A 96 -26.92 2.85 9.93
CA GLY A 96 -26.56 2.29 11.23
C GLY A 96 -26.24 0.79 11.21
N LYS A 97 -26.16 0.16 10.02
CA LYS A 97 -25.75 -1.24 9.85
C LYS A 97 -24.27 -1.46 10.18
N LYS A 98 -23.44 -0.44 9.97
CA LYS A 98 -22.01 -0.44 10.33
C LYS A 98 -21.70 0.76 11.22
N LYS A 99 -20.88 0.54 12.25
CA LYS A 99 -20.31 1.62 13.05
C LYS A 99 -19.07 2.19 12.35
N ARG A 100 -18.83 3.49 12.54
CA ARG A 100 -17.56 4.11 12.12
C ARG A 100 -16.45 3.57 13.03
N LYS A 101 -15.37 3.08 12.41
CA LYS A 101 -14.17 2.66 13.14
C LYS A 101 -13.52 3.86 13.81
N LYS A 102 -12.93 3.64 14.99
CA LYS A 102 -12.10 4.64 15.65
C LYS A 102 -10.82 4.84 14.83
N VAL A 103 -10.49 6.10 14.55
CA VAL A 103 -9.23 6.43 13.90
C VAL A 103 -8.25 6.88 14.96
N VAL A 104 -7.03 6.38 14.86
CA VAL A 104 -5.90 6.84 15.68
C VAL A 104 -4.78 7.31 14.77
N LYS A 105 -4.00 8.26 15.27
CA LYS A 105 -2.76 8.70 14.65
C LYS A 105 -1.57 8.28 15.50
N TYR A 106 -0.45 7.97 14.86
CA TYR A 106 0.80 7.61 15.51
C TYR A 106 1.97 8.28 14.81
N LYS A 107 3.00 8.63 15.59
CA LYS A 107 4.18 9.30 15.05
C LYS A 107 5.00 8.30 14.24
N MET A 108 5.29 8.65 12.99
CA MET A 108 6.18 7.86 12.14
C MET A 108 7.64 8.10 12.52
N PRO A 109 8.50 7.06 12.52
CA PRO A 109 9.94 7.25 12.67
C PRO A 109 10.48 8.14 11.54
N ASN A 110 11.38 9.07 11.87
CA ASN A 110 11.92 10.02 10.92
C ASN A 110 12.68 9.30 9.79
N GLU A 111 13.35 8.19 10.12
CA GLU A 111 14.09 7.35 9.17
C GLU A 111 13.17 6.78 8.09
N VAL A 112 11.92 6.45 8.43
CA VAL A 112 10.94 5.95 7.46
C VAL A 112 10.54 7.06 6.50
N ILE A 113 10.30 8.28 7.01
CA ILE A 113 9.97 9.42 6.14
C ILE A 113 11.15 9.80 5.25
N GLN A 114 12.36 9.82 5.80
CA GLN A 114 13.58 10.07 5.01
C GLN A 114 13.78 9.00 3.93
N GLN A 115 13.42 7.75 4.21
CA GLN A 115 13.43 6.68 3.21
C GLN A 115 12.43 6.94 2.08
N MET A 116 11.20 7.39 2.40
CA MET A 116 10.19 7.79 1.41
C MET A 116 10.70 8.95 0.55
N MET A 117 11.35 9.95 1.16
CA MET A 117 11.96 11.07 0.41
C MET A 117 13.10 10.62 -0.51
N ARG A 118 13.88 9.61 -0.11
CA ARG A 118 15.01 9.10 -0.88
C ARG A 118 14.56 8.21 -2.04
N TYR A 119 13.47 7.49 -1.87
CA TYR A 119 12.95 6.53 -2.84
C TYR A 119 11.45 6.76 -3.07
N PRO A 120 11.05 7.92 -3.60
CA PRO A 120 9.64 8.20 -3.83
C PRO A 120 9.09 7.24 -4.87
N TYR A 121 7.84 6.80 -4.69
CA TYR A 121 7.11 6.06 -5.72
C TYR A 121 6.94 6.95 -6.95
N THR A 122 7.81 6.78 -7.93
CA THR A 122 7.75 7.51 -9.19
C THR A 122 8.00 6.53 -10.31
N TYR A 123 7.36 6.79 -11.45
CA TYR A 123 7.59 6.02 -12.66
C TYR A 123 7.71 6.99 -13.83
N PRO A 124 8.66 6.78 -14.78
CA PRO A 124 8.85 7.71 -15.87
C PRO A 124 7.57 7.83 -16.71
N GLU A 125 7.04 9.05 -16.81
CA GLU A 125 5.97 9.35 -17.76
C GLU A 125 6.48 9.09 -19.17
N CYS A 126 5.71 8.33 -19.95
CA CYS A 126 5.96 8.15 -21.38
C CYS A 126 4.90 8.91 -22.16
N THR A 127 5.30 9.55 -23.26
CA THR A 127 4.33 10.21 -24.14
C THR A 127 3.42 9.17 -24.81
N GLU A 128 2.25 9.60 -25.27
CA GLU A 128 1.35 8.71 -26.01
C GLU A 128 2.01 8.13 -27.26
N GLU A 129 2.85 8.91 -27.95
CA GLU A 129 3.66 8.48 -29.10
C GLU A 129 4.69 7.40 -28.72
N GLU A 130 5.35 7.53 -27.58
CA GLU A 130 6.27 6.52 -27.06
C GLU A 130 5.55 5.24 -26.68
N LEU A 131 4.36 5.35 -26.08
CA LEU A 131 3.53 4.21 -25.73
C LEU A 131 2.98 3.52 -26.97
N ALA A 132 2.56 4.26 -28.00
CA ALA A 132 2.04 3.72 -29.25
C ALA A 132 3.05 2.82 -29.97
N ARG A 133 4.36 3.11 -29.84
CA ARG A 133 5.45 2.27 -30.36
C ARG A 133 5.63 0.94 -29.61
N ARG A 134 5.03 0.77 -28.43
CA ARG A 134 5.14 -0.45 -27.61
C ARG A 134 3.98 -1.41 -27.87
N SER A 135 4.15 -2.67 -27.46
CA SER A 135 3.07 -3.67 -27.51
C SER A 135 1.88 -3.27 -26.62
N ALA A 136 0.68 -3.78 -26.93
CA ALA A 136 -0.52 -3.50 -26.14
C ALA A 136 -0.36 -3.87 -24.66
N SER A 137 0.25 -5.04 -24.39
CA SER A 137 0.60 -5.48 -23.03
C SER A 137 1.55 -4.49 -22.33
N ASN A 138 2.56 -3.95 -23.03
CA ASN A 138 3.46 -2.94 -22.45
C ASN A 138 2.73 -1.62 -22.13
N ARG A 139 1.81 -1.19 -22.99
CA ARG A 139 0.99 0.01 -22.71
C ARG A 139 0.10 -0.19 -21.49
N GLN A 140 -0.54 -1.35 -21.39
CA GLN A 140 -1.36 -1.71 -20.23
C GLN A 140 -0.53 -1.75 -18.96
N LEU A 141 0.62 -2.43 -18.98
CA LEU A 141 1.53 -2.51 -17.84
C LEU A 141 2.03 -1.12 -17.42
N HIS A 142 2.35 -0.25 -18.38
CA HIS A 142 2.76 1.12 -18.11
C HIS A 142 1.64 1.91 -17.39
N ARG A 143 0.42 1.87 -17.91
CA ARG A 143 -0.73 2.53 -17.29
C ARG A 143 -1.00 2.01 -15.88
N LEU A 144 -0.94 0.69 -15.70
CA LEU A 144 -1.13 0.06 -14.40
C LEU A 144 -0.05 0.47 -13.41
N ARG A 145 1.23 0.48 -13.83
CA ARG A 145 2.36 0.92 -12.99
C ARG A 145 2.15 2.35 -12.53
N MET A 146 1.87 3.25 -13.47
CA MET A 146 1.59 4.66 -13.19
C MET A 146 0.44 4.82 -12.20
N PHE A 147 -0.62 4.04 -12.36
CA PHE A 147 -1.78 4.09 -11.48
C PHE A 147 -1.45 3.65 -10.05
N ILE A 148 -0.83 2.47 -9.88
CA ILE A 148 -0.51 1.94 -8.55
C ILE A 148 0.54 2.82 -7.86
N ASP A 149 1.61 3.19 -8.56
CA ASP A 149 2.66 4.04 -8.01
C ASP A 149 2.13 5.43 -7.70
N GLY A 150 1.24 5.98 -8.53
CA GLY A 150 0.59 7.27 -8.28
C GLY A 150 -0.25 7.29 -6.99
N LYS A 151 -0.94 6.18 -6.69
CA LYS A 151 -1.68 6.04 -5.42
C LYS A 151 -0.73 5.97 -4.21
N MET A 152 0.34 5.18 -4.30
CA MET A 152 1.37 5.11 -3.25
C MET A 152 2.08 6.45 -3.05
N PHE A 153 2.45 7.12 -4.15
CA PHE A 153 3.09 8.43 -4.14
C PHE A 153 2.22 9.48 -3.46
N ALA A 154 0.94 9.56 -3.80
CA ALA A 154 0.03 10.52 -3.20
C ALA A 154 -0.08 10.34 -1.68
N TYR A 155 -0.04 9.11 -1.19
CA TYR A 155 0.00 8.80 0.23
C TYR A 155 1.33 9.22 0.86
N GLU A 156 2.47 8.77 0.33
CA GLU A 156 3.78 9.13 0.89
C GLU A 156 4.03 10.64 0.88
N GLN A 157 3.61 11.33 -0.19
CA GLN A 157 3.75 12.76 -0.32
C GLN A 157 3.05 13.50 0.82
N THR A 158 1.87 13.05 1.26
CA THR A 158 1.20 13.67 2.41
C THR A 158 1.99 13.54 3.71
N LEU A 159 2.69 12.43 3.93
CA LEU A 159 3.54 12.24 5.10
C LEU A 159 4.81 13.08 5.01
N ILE A 160 5.40 13.15 3.82
CA ILE A 160 6.57 13.99 3.53
C ILE A 160 6.23 15.47 3.75
N ASP A 161 5.08 15.94 3.25
CA ASP A 161 4.65 17.33 3.40
C ASP A 161 4.47 17.70 4.89
N GLN A 162 3.89 16.79 5.70
CA GLN A 162 3.82 16.99 7.15
C GLN A 162 5.20 17.08 7.78
N TYR A 163 6.10 16.18 7.40
CA TYR A 163 7.46 16.15 7.93
C TYR A 163 8.24 17.41 7.58
N LEU A 164 8.16 17.89 6.33
CA LEU A 164 8.82 19.12 5.90
C LEU A 164 8.28 20.35 6.64
N LYS A 165 6.98 20.35 6.98
CA LYS A 165 6.34 21.46 7.68
C LYS A 165 6.59 21.47 9.18
N HIS A 166 6.62 20.30 9.82
CA HIS A 166 6.62 20.18 11.29
C HIS A 166 7.88 19.51 11.87
N GLY A 167 8.74 18.92 11.05
CA GLY A 167 9.87 18.10 11.48
C GLY A 167 9.48 16.68 11.95
N TYR A 168 8.20 16.33 11.82
CA TYR A 168 7.64 15.00 12.13
C TYR A 168 6.38 14.76 11.29
N ALA A 169 6.02 13.49 11.10
CA ALA A 169 4.78 13.09 10.43
C ALA A 169 3.95 12.17 11.32
N PHE A 170 2.64 12.33 11.25
CA PHE A 170 1.68 11.42 11.86
C PHE A 170 1.01 10.61 10.75
N ASP A 171 1.05 9.29 10.87
CA ASP A 171 0.26 8.40 10.05
C ASP A 171 -1.00 7.99 10.81
N GLU A 172 -2.00 7.49 10.07
CA GLU A 172 -3.32 7.15 10.61
C GLU A 172 -3.64 5.68 10.40
N ALA A 173 -4.42 5.12 11.34
CA ALA A 173 -4.91 3.76 11.28
C ALA A 173 -6.32 3.67 11.87
N GLU A 174 -7.15 2.79 11.32
CA GLU A 174 -8.42 2.41 11.91
C GLU A 174 -8.24 1.25 12.86
N ILE A 175 -8.88 1.35 14.02
CA ILE A 175 -8.99 0.28 15.01
C ILE A 175 -10.45 -0.20 15.01
N SER A 176 -10.64 -1.51 15.00
CA SER A 176 -11.97 -2.12 15.14
C SER A 176 -12.35 -2.21 16.62
N ASP A 177 -13.64 -2.03 16.94
CA ASP A 177 -14.16 -2.10 18.31
C ASP A 177 -13.78 -3.43 19.01
N GLU A 178 -13.78 -4.55 18.27
CA GLU A 178 -13.36 -5.88 18.78
C GLU A 178 -11.89 -5.92 19.27
N GLU A 179 -11.03 -5.06 18.74
CA GLU A 179 -9.62 -5.00 19.15
C GLU A 179 -9.42 -4.09 20.38
N GLU A 180 -10.43 -3.29 20.74
CA GLU A 180 -10.39 -2.40 21.89
C GLU A 180 -10.86 -3.10 23.18
N GLU A 181 -11.84 -4.02 23.08
CA GLU A 181 -12.25 -4.86 24.23
C GLU A 181 -11.05 -5.66 24.80
N GLU A 182 -10.13 -6.12 23.94
CA GLU A 182 -8.88 -6.78 24.38
C GLU A 182 -7.93 -5.83 25.14
N GLU A 183 -8.03 -4.50 24.95
CA GLU A 183 -7.21 -3.50 25.67
C GLU A 183 -7.81 -3.08 27.01
N GLU A 184 -9.14 -3.01 27.13
CA GLU A 184 -9.80 -2.69 28.41
C GLU A 184 -9.69 -3.83 29.42
N GLU A 185 -9.72 -5.08 28.99
CA GLU A 185 -9.54 -6.23 29.89
C GLU A 185 -8.10 -6.38 30.43
N GLN A 186 -7.12 -5.69 29.86
CA GLN A 186 -5.70 -5.79 30.26
C GLN A 186 -5.21 -4.68 31.21
N LYS A 187 -6.08 -3.76 31.66
CA LYS A 187 -5.74 -2.73 32.65
C LYS A 187 -6.16 -3.11 34.06
#